data_AF-A0A5E9FXU3-F1
#
_entry.id   AF-A0A5E9FXU3-F1
#
_cell.length_a   1.000
_cell.length_b   1.000
_cell.length_c   1.000
_cell.angle_alpha   90.00
_cell.angle_beta   90.00
_cell.angle_gamma   90.00
#
_symmetry.space_group_name_H-M   'P 1'
#
loop_
_entity.id
_entity.type
_entity.pdbx_description
1 polymer ?
#
loop_
_entity_poly.entity_id
_entity_poly.type
_entity_poly.pdbx_seq_one_letter_code
_entity_poly.pdbx_strand_id
1 'polypeptide(L)' 'MVAGLLIIAVNVVLLGPRTGQCTDYTAESGAVSACRSEPFLGIPGAWAIGIISLAALSYLVYRLVRRPVSR' A
#
# COMPACT_ATOMS: atom_id res chain seq x y z
N MET A 1 -16.18 -9.66 8.94
CA MET A 1 -16.17 -9.36 7.49
C MET A 1 -15.96 -7.88 7.20
N VAL A 2 -16.72 -6.95 7.81
CA VAL A 2 -16.59 -5.50 7.59
C VAL A 2 -15.18 -4.94 7.86
N ALA A 3 -14.52 -5.37 8.94
CA ALA A 3 -13.16 -4.91 9.27
C ALA A 3 -12.10 -5.29 8.22
N GLY A 4 -12.23 -6.45 7.59
CA GLY A 4 -11.31 -6.88 6.52
C GLY A 4 -11.47 -6.04 5.25
N LEU A 5 -12.71 -5.73 4.88
CA LEU A 5 -13.01 -4.85 3.75
C LEU A 5 -12.47 -3.43 3.97
N LEU A 6 -12.56 -2.91 5.20
CA LEU A 6 -12.00 -1.60 5.57
C LEU A 6 -10.47 -1.58 5.42
N ILE A 7 -9.77 -2.62 5.87
CA ILE A 7 -8.32 -2.73 5.70
C ILE A 7 -7.96 -2.76 4.22
N ILE A 8 -8.69 -3.53 3.40
CA ILE A 8 -8.44 -3.61 1.95
C ILE A 8 -8.66 -2.24 1.29
N ALA A 9 -9.78 -1.56 1.59
CA ALA A 9 -10.09 -0.25 1.01
C ALA A 9 -9.03 0.80 1.37
N VAL A 10 -8.60 0.83 2.63
CA VAL A 10 -7.55 1.73 3.11
C VAL A 10 -6.21 1.44 2.43
N ASN A 11 -5.84 0.16 2.28
CA ASN A 11 -4.63 -0.23 1.56
C ASN A 11 -4.69 0.16 0.08
N VAL A 12 -5.81 -0.06 -0.61
CA VAL A 12 -5.96 0.33 -2.03
C VAL A 12 -5.81 1.83 -2.23
N VAL A 13 -6.36 2.64 -1.32
CA VAL A 13 -6.26 4.10 -1.40
C VAL A 13 -4.83 4.59 -1.11
N LEU A 14 -4.14 3.99 -0.14
CA LEU A 14 -2.80 4.41 0.28
C LEU A 14 -1.66 3.88 -0.60
N LEU A 15 -1.79 2.65 -1.11
CA LEU A 15 -0.82 2.01 -2.00
C LEU A 15 -1.11 2.27 -3.48
N GLY A 16 -2.29 2.80 -3.82
CA GLY A 16 -2.62 3.20 -5.18
C GLY A 16 -1.69 4.33 -5.65
N PRO A 17 -1.11 4.22 -6.86
CA PRO A 17 -0.24 5.27 -7.40
C PRO A 17 -1.07 6.53 -7.63
N ARG A 18 -0.75 7.61 -6.91
CA ARG A 18 -1.41 8.92 -7.07
C ARG A 18 -0.47 10.04 -7.49
N THR A 19 0.83 9.85 -7.31
CA THR A 19 1.85 10.86 -7.60
C THR A 19 2.91 10.23 -8.49
N GLY A 20 2.90 10.59 -9.77
CA GLY A 20 3.94 10.23 -10.71
C GLY A 20 5.02 11.31 -10.75
N GLN A 21 6.28 10.92 -10.60
CA GLN A 21 7.42 11.79 -10.91
C GLN A 21 7.76 11.57 -12.38
N CYS A 22 7.67 12.62 -13.19
CA CYS A 22 8.12 12.59 -14.58
C CYS A 22 9.46 13.30 -14.65
N THR A 23 10.48 12.56 -15.08
CA THR A 23 11.80 13.13 -15.34
C THR A 23 11.86 13.42 -16.82
N ASP A 24 11.77 14.71 -17.17
CA ASP A 24 12.03 15.16 -18.53
C ASP A 24 13.52 15.41 -18.71
N TYR A 25 14.11 14.68 -19.66
CA TYR A 25 15.48 14.88 -20.08
C TYR A 25 15.50 15.91 -21.21
N THR A 26 16.50 16.79 -21.20
CA THR A 26 16.68 17.77 -22.29
C THR A 26 16.96 17.04 -23.60
N ALA A 27 16.54 17.60 -24.73
CA ALA A 27 16.69 16.98 -26.05
C ALA A 27 18.15 16.61 -26.40
N GLU A 28 19.12 17.29 -25.79
CA GLU A 28 20.56 17.03 -25.98
C GLU A 28 21.04 15.74 -25.30
N SER A 29 20.26 15.20 -24.36
CA SER A 29 20.62 14.02 -23.57
C SER A 29 20.33 12.70 -24.29
N GLY A 30 19.52 12.71 -25.36
CA GLY A 30 19.13 11.49 -26.12
C GLY A 30 18.34 10.44 -25.32
N ALA A 31 17.98 10.74 -24.06
CA ALA A 31 17.26 9.85 -23.16
C ALA A 31 15.75 10.02 -23.31
N VAL A 32 15.02 8.91 -23.22
CA VAL A 32 13.55 8.91 -23.28
C VAL A 32 13.01 9.38 -21.93
N SER A 33 12.17 10.43 -21.94
CA SER A 33 11.44 10.88 -20.76
C SER A 33 10.67 9.71 -20.14
N ALA A 34 10.86 9.50 -18.84
CA ALA A 34 10.23 8.40 -18.11
C ALA A 34 9.36 8.97 -16.99
N CYS A 35 8.09 8.56 -16.97
CA CYS A 35 7.20 8.83 -15.84
C CYS A 35 7.17 7.59 -14.93
N ARG A 36 7.58 7.78 -13.68
CA ARG A 36 7.52 6.75 -12.66
C ARG A 36 6.34 7.01 -11.74
N SER A 37 5.41 6.08 -11.69
CA SER A 37 4.31 6.09 -10.74
C SER A 37 4.84 5.64 -9.37
N GLU A 38 4.78 6.51 -8.36
CA GLU A 38 5.13 6.15 -6.98
C GLU A 38 3.90 6.08 -6.07
N PRO A 39 3.97 5.30 -4.98
CA PRO A 39 2.94 5.30 -3.96
C PRO A 39 2.79 6.70 -3.34
N PHE A 40 1.59 7.06 -2.91
CA PHE A 40 1.31 8.40 -2.36
C PHE A 40 2.20 8.77 -1.16
N LEU A 41 2.53 7.79 -0.32
CA LEU A 41 3.42 7.95 0.83
C LEU A 41 4.89 7.58 0.53
N GLY A 42 5.22 7.43 -0.75
CA GLY A 42 6.50 6.90 -1.23
C GLY A 42 6.70 5.43 -0.89
N ILE A 43 7.82 4.87 -1.35
CA ILE A 43 8.27 3.51 -1.01
C ILE A 43 8.30 3.26 0.50
N PRO A 44 8.92 4.11 1.36
CA PRO A 44 8.98 3.84 2.80
C PRO A 44 7.59 3.81 3.46
N GLY A 45 6.68 4.69 3.03
CA GLY A 45 5.31 4.69 3.52
C GLY A 45 4.52 3.45 3.12
N ALA A 46 4.71 2.96 1.89
CA ALA A 46 4.11 1.71 1.42
C ALA A 46 4.55 0.51 2.28
N TRP A 47 5.85 0.42 2.63
CA TRP A 47 6.37 -0.61 3.53
C TRP A 47 5.77 -0.53 4.93
N ALA A 48 5.66 0.68 5.50
CA ALA A 48 5.06 0.88 6.82
C ALA A 48 3.60 0.40 6.86
N ILE A 49 2.80 0.74 5.84
CA ILE A 49 1.41 0.30 5.72
C ILE A 49 1.32 -1.22 5.56
N GLY A 50 2.21 -1.81 4.76
CA GLY A 50 2.29 -3.26 4.59
C GLY A 50 2.53 -3.98 5.92
N ILE A 51 3.49 -3.51 6.72
CA ILE A 51 3.81 -4.09 8.04
C ILE A 51 2.62 -3.96 9.00
N ILE A 52 2.01 -2.77 9.10
CA ILE A 52 0.86 -2.54 9.98
C ILE A 52 -0.31 -3.44 9.58
N SER A 53 -0.57 -3.59 8.28
CA SER A 53 -1.64 -4.44 7.76
C SER A 53 -1.39 -5.92 8.07
N LEU A 54 -0.14 -6.39 7.94
CA LEU A 54 0.24 -7.75 8.28
C LEU A 54 0.10 -8.02 9.79
N ALA A 55 0.48 -7.05 10.63
CA ALA A 55 0.29 -7.12 12.08
C ALA A 55 -1.21 -7.17 12.46
N ALA A 56 -2.04 -6.34 11.82
CA ALA A 56 -3.49 -6.34 12.04
C ALA A 56 -4.13 -7.68 11.62
N LEU A 57 -3.75 -8.22 10.46
CA LEU A 57 -4.22 -9.52 9.97
C LEU A 57 -3.82 -10.65 10.91
N SER A 58 -2.54 -10.72 11.31
CA SER A 58 -2.06 -11.77 12.22
C SER A 58 -2.73 -11.68 13.59
N TYR A 59 -2.98 -10.47 14.12
CA TYR A 59 -3.77 -10.29 15.33
C TYR A 59 -5.21 -10.78 15.18
N LEU A 60 -5.88 -10.45 14.07
CA LEU A 60 -7.25 -10.90 13.82
C LEU A 60 -7.33 -12.43 13.70
N VAL A 61 -6.39 -13.06 12.98
CA VAL A 61 -6.30 -14.52 12.88
C VAL A 61 -6.05 -15.14 14.25
N TYR A 62 -5.09 -14.62 15.01
CA TYR A 62 -4.80 -15.09 16.37
C TYR A 62 -6.03 -14.97 17.29
N ARG A 63 -6.76 -13.85 17.20
CA ARG A 63 -7.97 -13.62 17.97
C ARG A 63 -9.07 -14.63 17.61
N LEU A 64 -9.26 -14.91 16.31
CA LEU A 64 -10.25 -15.89 15.86
C LEU A 64 -9.91 -17.32 16.30
N VAL A 65 -8.62 -17.69 16.29
CA VAL A 65 -8.18 -19.01 16.74
C VAL A 65 -8.31 -19.17 18.26
N ARG A 66 -7.96 -18.14 19.05
CA ARG A 66 -7.99 -18.22 20.52
C ARG A 66 -9.33 -17.90 21.17
N ARG A 67 -10.14 -17.08 20.51
CA ARG A 67 -11.52 -16.78 20.91
C ARG A 67 -12.38 -16.99 19.67
N PRO A 68 -12.63 -18.25 19.28
CA PRO A 68 -13.61 -18.52 18.24
C PRO A 68 -14.89 -17.84 18.67
N VAL A 69 -15.48 -17.03 17.77
CA VAL A 69 -16.82 -16.50 17.97
C VAL A 69 -17.72 -17.73 18.03
N SER A 70 -17.98 -18.18 19.27
CA SER A 70 -18.90 -19.26 19.55
C SER A 70 -20.27 -18.80 19.03
N ARG A 71 -20.78 -19.58 18.08
CA ARG A 71 -21.99 -19.29 17.32
C ARG A 71 -23.21 -19.73 18.11
#